data_AF-A0A803M2S6-F1
#
_entry.id   AF-A0A803M2S6-F1
#
_cell.length_a   1.000
_cell.length_b   1.000
_cell.length_c   1.000
_cell.angle_alpha   90.00
_cell.angle_beta   90.00
_cell.angle_gamma   90.00
#
_symmetry.space_group_name_H-M   'P 1'
#
loop_
_entity.id
_entity.type
_entity.pdbx_description
1 polymer ?
#
loop_
_entity_poly.entity_id
_entity_poly.type
_entity_poly.pdbx_seq_one_letter_code
_entity_poly.pdbx_strand_id
1 'polypeptide(L)'
;MCTLNHRPAGLDAHWCAISHRPPGLGAYWHAADHRLAQDQRLVCAGARWLIDHNMTHNDAYQYFVLRAQEIAISNNRTPVNWEETFRSFPSKLNPRTVVHNWLVSGICPKAVAKGFRCIFSNQGVWYLDHLDVPWQPVYEADPLEGITNVTQQKMILGGEVCMWGETADTSDIQQTIWPRAAAAAERLWSTREATTLENINKTALPRLHYFRCLLNMRGVQAAPLTNFYARRPPTGPGSCYEQ
;
A
#
# COMPACT_ATOMS: atom_id res chain seq x y z
N MET A 1 15.09 -27.39 8.79
CA MET A 1 15.14 -27.76 10.22
C MET A 1 15.66 -26.55 10.98
N CYS A 2 14.78 -25.72 11.53
CA CYS A 2 15.20 -24.65 12.44
C CYS A 2 15.54 -25.31 13.78
N THR A 3 16.83 -25.43 14.09
CA THR A 3 17.27 -25.78 15.44
C THR A 3 16.89 -24.63 16.38
N LEU A 4 15.84 -24.84 17.18
CA LEU A 4 15.46 -24.00 18.31
C LEU A 4 16.55 -24.14 19.39
N ASN A 5 17.69 -23.47 19.19
CA ASN A 5 18.63 -23.24 20.28
C ASN A 5 18.10 -22.10 21.13
N HIS A 6 17.98 -22.36 22.44
CA HIS A 6 17.57 -21.43 23.49
C HIS A 6 18.16 -20.02 23.29
N ARG A 7 17.37 -19.13 22.67
CA ARG A 7 17.50 -17.67 22.74
C ARG A 7 16.13 -17.12 23.11
N PRO A 8 16.05 -15.93 23.75
CA PRO A 8 14.81 -15.43 24.32
C PRO A 8 13.71 -15.40 23.27
N ALA A 9 12.52 -15.90 23.62
CA ALA A 9 11.33 -15.78 22.79
C ALA A 9 11.10 -14.29 22.45
N GLY A 10 11.36 -13.93 21.20
CA GLY A 10 11.31 -12.56 20.71
C GLY A 10 10.94 -12.52 19.22
N LEU A 11 11.25 -11.40 18.55
CA LEU A 11 10.95 -11.18 17.12
C LEU A 11 11.25 -12.42 16.27
N ASP A 12 12.44 -13.03 16.43
CA ASP A 12 12.88 -14.19 15.66
C ASP A 12 11.94 -15.40 15.75
N ALA A 13 11.34 -15.66 16.91
CA ALA A 13 10.38 -16.76 17.08
C ALA A 13 9.04 -16.45 16.41
N HIS A 14 8.58 -15.20 16.49
CA HIS A 14 7.38 -14.73 15.79
C HIS A 14 7.59 -14.74 14.26
N TRP A 15 8.78 -14.32 13.79
CA TRP A 15 9.19 -14.35 12.39
C TRP A 15 9.25 -15.77 11.84
N CYS A 16 9.78 -16.70 12.63
CA CYS A 16 9.83 -18.11 12.27
C CYS A 16 8.40 -18.68 12.12
N ALA A 17 7.48 -18.34 13.03
CA ALA A 17 6.08 -18.78 12.93
C ALA A 17 5.37 -18.21 11.69
N ILE A 18 5.62 -16.95 11.33
CA ILE A 18 5.05 -16.33 10.11
C ILE A 18 5.64 -16.97 8.85
N SER A 19 6.94 -17.34 8.86
CA SER A 19 7.64 -17.87 7.69
C SER A 19 7.33 -19.33 7.36
N HIS A 20 6.76 -20.10 8.30
CA HIS A 20 6.43 -21.53 8.15
C HIS A 20 5.06 -21.82 7.47
N ARG A 21 4.39 -20.82 6.89
CA ARG A 21 3.17 -21.05 6.08
C ARG A 21 3.49 -21.81 4.77
N PRO A 22 2.57 -22.65 4.27
CA PRO A 22 2.86 -23.67 3.25
C PRO A 22 3.54 -23.11 1.99
N PRO A 23 4.39 -23.93 1.32
CA PRO A 23 5.11 -23.52 0.12
C PRO A 23 4.12 -23.05 -0.95
N GLY A 24 4.25 -21.79 -1.37
CA GLY A 24 3.34 -21.13 -2.32
C GLY A 24 2.89 -19.73 -1.88
N LEU A 25 2.99 -19.38 -0.59
CA LEU A 25 2.63 -18.05 -0.07
C LEU A 25 3.85 -17.13 0.11
N GLY A 26 4.04 -16.25 -0.88
CA GLY A 26 4.64 -14.90 -0.81
C GLY A 26 6.16 -14.76 -0.73
N ALA A 27 6.87 -14.53 -1.84
CA ALA A 27 8.29 -14.13 -1.81
C ALA A 27 8.57 -12.76 -1.15
N TYR A 28 7.52 -12.04 -0.75
CA TYR A 28 7.58 -10.69 -0.18
C TYR A 28 7.14 -10.71 1.29
N TRP A 29 7.68 -9.78 2.06
CA TRP A 29 7.31 -9.55 3.44
C TRP A 29 7.16 -8.05 3.67
N HIS A 30 5.99 -7.61 4.12
CA HIS A 30 5.71 -6.19 4.37
C HIS A 30 5.94 -5.85 5.84
N ALA A 31 6.88 -4.94 6.08
CA ALA A 31 7.16 -4.37 7.38
C ALA A 31 6.24 -3.17 7.63
N ALA A 32 5.23 -3.34 8.48
CA ALA A 32 4.51 -2.20 9.03
C ALA A 32 5.44 -1.44 9.99
N ASP A 33 6.08 -0.38 9.50
CA ASP A 33 7.03 0.47 10.23
C ASP A 33 6.54 1.93 10.34
N HIS A 34 5.23 2.11 10.15
CA HIS A 34 4.60 3.42 10.05
C HIS A 34 4.41 4.12 11.39
N ARG A 35 4.72 5.43 11.42
CA ARG A 35 4.39 6.38 12.50
C ARG A 35 4.61 5.78 13.90
N LEU A 36 5.85 5.83 14.39
CA LEU A 36 6.15 5.50 15.79
C LEU A 36 5.30 6.37 16.72
N ALA A 37 4.22 5.81 17.27
CA ALA A 37 3.41 6.46 18.29
C ALA A 37 4.22 6.55 19.58
N GLN A 38 4.36 7.77 20.11
CA GLN A 38 4.98 8.05 21.39
C GLN A 38 4.01 7.71 22.54
N ASP A 39 3.69 6.43 22.74
CA ASP A 39 2.90 6.02 23.91
C ASP A 39 3.76 6.11 25.19
N GLN A 40 3.36 7.00 26.10
CA GLN A 40 4.06 7.35 27.35
C GLN A 40 4.36 6.17 28.28
N ARG A 41 3.63 5.05 28.20
CA ARG A 41 3.84 3.91 29.12
C ARG A 41 4.98 2.97 28.70
N LEU A 42 5.34 2.94 27.41
CA LEU A 42 6.50 2.21 26.87
C LEU A 42 7.81 3.00 26.97
N VAL A 43 7.74 4.28 27.36
CA VAL A 43 8.86 5.23 27.35
C VAL A 43 9.98 4.83 28.30
N CYS A 44 9.72 4.27 29.48
CA CYS A 44 10.79 4.09 30.48
C CYS A 44 11.79 2.97 30.13
N ALA A 45 11.32 1.83 29.64
CA ALA A 45 12.21 0.72 29.26
C ALA A 45 12.91 1.01 27.93
N GLY A 46 12.18 1.55 26.96
CA GLY A 46 12.75 1.98 25.68
C GLY A 46 13.79 3.10 25.87
N ALA A 47 13.50 4.12 26.67
CA ALA A 47 14.44 5.22 26.91
C ALA A 47 15.73 4.76 27.62
N ARG A 48 15.65 3.82 28.57
CA ARG A 48 16.85 3.24 29.19
C ARG A 48 17.69 2.47 28.19
N TRP A 49 17.07 1.62 27.36
CA TRP A 49 17.79 0.90 26.31
C TRP A 49 18.48 1.84 25.33
N LEU A 50 17.83 2.93 24.95
CA LEU A 50 18.42 3.99 24.09
C LEU A 50 19.66 4.62 24.74
N ILE A 51 19.59 4.96 26.03
CA ILE A 51 20.72 5.53 26.78
C ILE A 51 21.86 4.51 26.86
N ASP A 52 21.56 3.26 27.21
CA ASP A 52 22.56 2.19 27.37
C ASP A 52 23.29 1.88 26.05
N HIS A 53 22.61 2.06 24.92
CA HIS A 53 23.16 1.83 23.58
C HIS A 53 23.64 3.12 22.89
N ASN A 54 23.57 4.26 23.58
CA ASN A 54 23.90 5.58 23.05
C ASN A 54 23.21 5.89 21.69
N MET A 55 21.91 5.60 21.60
CA MET A 55 21.09 5.75 20.40
C MET A 55 20.02 6.83 20.57
N THR A 56 19.78 7.61 19.51
CA THR A 56 18.56 8.43 19.42
C THR A 56 17.36 7.57 19.00
N HIS A 57 16.15 8.12 19.07
CA HIS A 57 14.96 7.46 18.53
C HIS A 57 15.09 7.11 17.05
N ASN A 58 15.72 7.99 16.25
CA ASN A 58 15.93 7.74 14.82
C ASN A 58 16.96 6.62 14.60
N ASP A 59 18.01 6.56 15.42
CA ASP A 59 18.99 5.48 15.36
C ASP A 59 18.35 4.14 15.70
N ALA A 60 17.48 4.10 16.71
CA ALA A 60 16.77 2.89 17.10
C ALA A 60 15.73 2.45 16.05
N TYR A 61 15.01 3.39 15.44
CA TYR A 61 14.13 3.09 14.31
C TYR A 61 14.91 2.45 13.15
N GLN A 62 16.01 3.08 12.75
CA GLN A 62 16.89 2.55 11.71
C GLN A 62 17.44 1.17 12.09
N TYR A 63 17.93 1.00 13.32
CA TYR A 63 18.43 -0.29 13.81
C TYR A 63 17.36 -1.39 13.73
N PHE A 64 16.15 -1.09 14.21
CA PHE A 64 15.02 -2.03 14.19
C PHE A 64 14.65 -2.44 12.77
N VAL A 65 14.48 -1.47 11.86
CA VAL A 65 14.13 -1.74 10.47
C VAL A 65 15.19 -2.58 9.78
N LEU A 66 16.48 -2.21 9.90
CA LEU A 66 17.57 -2.96 9.26
C LEU A 66 17.68 -4.37 9.82
N ARG A 67 17.53 -4.55 11.15
CA ARG A 67 17.53 -5.87 11.78
C ARG A 67 16.37 -6.73 11.28
N ALA A 68 15.18 -6.17 11.14
CA ALA A 68 14.03 -6.88 10.58
C ALA A 68 14.25 -7.26 9.10
N GLN A 69 14.84 -6.38 8.30
CA GLN A 69 15.21 -6.67 6.91
C GLN A 69 16.20 -7.82 6.80
N GLU A 70 17.25 -7.83 7.64
CA GLU A 70 18.22 -8.94 7.69
C GLU A 70 17.54 -10.27 7.99
N ILE A 71 16.63 -10.30 8.96
CA ILE A 71 15.88 -11.51 9.31
C ILE A 71 15.02 -11.97 8.12
N ALA A 72 14.26 -11.07 7.49
CA ALA A 72 13.44 -11.38 6.33
C ALA A 72 14.28 -11.94 5.16
N ILE A 73 15.41 -11.30 4.85
CA ILE A 73 16.32 -11.71 3.77
C ILE A 73 16.98 -13.05 4.07
N SER A 74 17.37 -13.30 5.32
CA SER A 74 17.93 -14.61 5.74
C SER A 74 16.92 -15.75 5.59
N ASN A 75 15.62 -15.44 5.62
CA ASN A 75 14.52 -16.36 5.35
C ASN A 75 14.09 -16.34 3.87
N ASN A 76 14.94 -15.83 2.97
CA ASN A 76 14.68 -15.71 1.53
C ASN A 76 13.39 -14.95 1.18
N ARG A 77 13.02 -13.95 2.01
CA ARG A 77 11.92 -13.02 1.73
C ARG A 77 12.48 -11.69 1.23
N THR A 78 11.70 -11.01 0.40
CA THR A 78 11.97 -9.65 -0.07
C THR A 78 11.25 -8.66 0.84
N PRO A 79 11.96 -7.77 1.56
CA PRO A 79 11.32 -6.75 2.37
C PRO A 79 10.56 -5.73 1.51
N VAL A 80 9.38 -5.34 1.98
CA VAL A 80 8.61 -4.19 1.52
C VAL A 80 8.50 -3.26 2.72
N ASN A 81 8.92 -2.01 2.58
CA ASN A 81 8.86 -1.00 3.64
C ASN A 81 8.11 0.23 3.13
N TRP A 82 7.44 0.95 4.03
CA TRP A 82 6.90 2.25 3.70
C TRP A 82 8.02 3.26 3.37
N GLU A 83 7.65 4.32 2.65
CA GLU A 83 8.58 5.31 2.09
C GLU A 83 9.48 6.01 3.11
N GLU A 84 9.10 6.08 4.39
CA GLU A 84 9.90 6.73 5.44
C GLU A 84 11.30 6.16 5.55
N THR A 85 11.45 4.86 5.40
CA THR A 85 12.76 4.19 5.45
C THR A 85 13.67 4.71 4.34
N PHE A 86 13.15 4.81 3.11
CA PHE A 86 13.84 5.33 1.95
C PHE A 86 14.10 6.84 2.07
N ARG A 87 13.20 7.59 2.68
CA ARG A 87 13.37 9.03 2.89
C ARG A 87 14.39 9.34 3.99
N SER A 88 14.51 8.48 5.00
CA SER A 88 15.32 8.74 6.20
C SER A 88 16.74 8.22 6.08
N PHE A 89 16.94 7.00 5.56
CA PHE A 89 18.26 6.37 5.48
C PHE A 89 18.45 5.52 4.20
N PRO A 90 18.26 6.11 3.00
CA PRO A 90 18.27 5.35 1.73
C PRO A 90 19.58 4.61 1.46
N SER A 91 20.72 5.13 1.92
CA SER A 91 22.04 4.52 1.69
C SER A 91 22.29 3.27 2.54
N LYS A 92 21.52 3.06 3.60
CA LYS A 92 21.65 1.91 4.50
C LYS A 92 20.64 0.81 4.19
N LEU A 93 19.61 1.11 3.41
CA LEU A 93 18.61 0.11 3.02
C LEU A 93 19.23 -0.96 2.13
N ASN A 94 18.83 -2.21 2.37
CA ASN A 94 19.22 -3.30 1.50
C ASN A 94 18.64 -3.07 0.09
N PRO A 95 19.43 -3.17 -1.01
CA PRO A 95 18.95 -2.96 -2.38
C PRO A 95 17.80 -3.89 -2.81
N ARG A 96 17.62 -5.04 -2.12
CA ARG A 96 16.50 -5.95 -2.36
C ARG A 96 15.15 -5.35 -1.93
N THR A 97 15.14 -4.38 -1.03
CA THR A 97 13.95 -3.75 -0.46
C THR A 97 13.07 -3.13 -1.56
N VAL A 98 11.77 -3.33 -1.46
CA VAL A 98 10.76 -2.60 -2.24
C VAL A 98 10.26 -1.41 -1.43
N VAL A 99 10.26 -0.24 -2.04
CA VAL A 99 9.72 0.99 -1.43
C VAL A 99 8.23 1.09 -1.72
N HIS A 100 7.41 1.26 -0.69
CA HIS A 100 5.97 1.46 -0.83
C HIS A 100 5.63 2.94 -0.58
N ASN A 101 5.28 3.65 -1.67
CA ASN A 101 4.94 5.07 -1.68
C ASN A 101 3.49 5.29 -1.24
N TRP A 102 3.26 6.19 -0.29
CA TRP A 102 1.91 6.59 0.10
C TRP A 102 1.78 8.06 0.49
N LEU A 103 2.77 8.67 1.15
CA LEU A 103 2.57 9.98 1.79
C LEU A 103 2.78 11.11 0.79
N VAL A 104 3.88 11.06 0.04
CA VAL A 104 4.38 12.18 -0.78
C VAL A 104 4.47 11.77 -2.25
N SER A 105 4.11 12.68 -3.16
CA SER A 105 4.27 12.44 -4.60
C SER A 105 5.75 12.34 -5.00
N GLY A 106 6.01 11.63 -6.10
CA GLY A 106 7.35 11.52 -6.67
C GLY A 106 8.34 10.62 -5.92
N ILE A 107 7.91 9.82 -4.95
CA ILE A 107 8.79 8.84 -4.28
C ILE A 107 9.21 7.72 -5.24
N CYS A 108 8.28 7.17 -6.02
CA CYS A 108 8.62 6.09 -6.96
C CYS A 108 9.68 6.50 -7.99
N PRO A 109 9.59 7.64 -8.69
CA PRO A 109 10.67 8.15 -9.55
C PRO A 109 12.03 8.25 -8.85
N LYS A 110 12.05 8.74 -7.59
CA LYS A 110 13.29 8.87 -6.80
C LYS A 110 13.85 7.50 -6.39
N ALA A 111 12.98 6.55 -6.03
CA ALA A 111 13.36 5.20 -5.63
C ALA A 111 13.98 4.43 -6.79
N VAL A 112 13.32 4.43 -7.96
CA VAL A 112 13.83 3.75 -9.16
C VAL A 112 15.12 4.38 -9.68
N ALA A 113 15.29 5.71 -9.56
CA ALA A 113 16.55 6.38 -9.89
C ALA A 113 17.72 5.93 -8.99
N LYS A 114 17.43 5.45 -7.78
CA LYS A 114 18.41 4.87 -6.85
C LYS A 114 18.51 3.34 -6.93
N GLY A 115 17.84 2.71 -7.90
CA GLY A 115 17.89 1.27 -8.12
C GLY A 115 16.95 0.44 -7.24
N PHE A 116 16.02 1.06 -6.51
CA PHE A 116 14.99 0.36 -5.75
C PHE A 116 13.76 0.09 -6.61
N ARG A 117 13.07 -1.01 -6.31
CA ARG A 117 11.73 -1.28 -6.84
C ARG A 117 10.70 -0.50 -6.03
N CYS A 118 9.59 -0.11 -6.66
CA CYS A 118 8.53 0.68 -6.01
C CYS A 118 7.14 0.08 -6.20
N ILE A 119 6.30 0.21 -5.18
CA ILE A 119 4.84 0.03 -5.24
C ILE A 119 4.21 1.40 -5.00
N PHE A 120 3.27 1.79 -5.87
CA PHE A 120 2.55 3.06 -5.75
C PHE A 120 1.26 2.88 -4.97
N SER A 121 1.02 3.72 -3.95
CA SER A 121 -0.22 3.74 -3.16
C SER A 121 -0.46 5.15 -2.59
N ASN A 122 -0.27 6.20 -3.40
CA ASN A 122 -0.35 7.57 -2.93
C ASN A 122 -1.72 7.89 -2.28
N GLN A 123 -1.72 8.36 -1.04
CA GLN A 123 -2.91 8.60 -0.23
C GLN A 123 -3.84 9.66 -0.81
N GLY A 124 -3.34 10.58 -1.63
CA GLY A 124 -4.16 11.62 -2.24
C GLY A 124 -5.13 11.08 -3.29
N VAL A 125 -4.89 9.85 -3.78
CA VAL A 125 -5.67 9.26 -4.88
C VAL A 125 -6.09 7.80 -4.60
N TRP A 126 -5.28 6.99 -3.93
CA TRP A 126 -5.48 5.54 -3.79
C TRP A 126 -5.75 5.06 -2.36
N TYR A 127 -6.02 5.97 -1.43
CA TYR A 127 -6.59 5.63 -0.12
C TYR A 127 -8.12 5.70 -0.20
N LEU A 128 -8.77 4.55 -0.09
CA LEU A 128 -10.22 4.39 -0.21
C LEU A 128 -10.96 4.81 1.06
N ASP A 129 -10.30 4.82 2.21
CA ASP A 129 -10.83 5.39 3.45
C ASP A 129 -10.97 6.93 3.38
N HIS A 130 -10.28 7.60 2.45
CA HIS A 130 -10.57 8.99 2.09
C HIS A 130 -11.86 9.03 1.24
N LEU A 131 -13.00 9.23 1.90
CA LEU A 131 -14.32 9.15 1.27
C LEU A 131 -14.61 10.31 0.29
N ASP A 132 -13.86 11.40 0.37
CA ASP A 132 -13.94 12.58 -0.49
C ASP A 132 -13.14 12.44 -1.80
N VAL A 133 -12.49 11.30 -2.02
CA VAL A 133 -11.80 10.98 -3.28
C VAL A 133 -12.72 10.13 -4.16
N PRO A 134 -13.29 10.72 -5.24
CA PRO A 134 -14.16 10.00 -6.17
C PRO A 134 -13.34 9.11 -7.13
N TRP A 135 -14.01 8.37 -8.02
CA TRP A 135 -13.34 7.39 -8.87
C TRP A 135 -12.41 8.01 -9.93
N GLN A 136 -12.65 9.25 -10.35
CA GLN A 136 -11.88 9.92 -11.41
C GLN A 136 -10.39 10.05 -11.05
N PRO A 137 -10.00 10.70 -9.91
CA PRO A 137 -8.59 10.78 -9.52
C PRO A 137 -7.98 9.41 -9.26
N VAL A 138 -8.76 8.43 -8.79
CA VAL A 138 -8.31 7.04 -8.62
C VAL A 138 -7.93 6.43 -9.99
N TYR A 139 -8.74 6.66 -11.02
CA TYR A 139 -8.50 6.17 -12.38
C TYR A 139 -7.35 6.90 -13.09
N GLU A 140 -7.25 8.21 -12.90
CA GLU A 140 -6.29 9.08 -13.59
C GLU A 140 -4.88 8.98 -13.02
N ALA A 141 -4.73 8.56 -11.77
CA ALA A 141 -3.42 8.37 -11.14
C ALA A 141 -2.56 7.35 -11.93
N ASP A 142 -1.40 7.80 -12.40
CA ASP A 142 -0.47 6.99 -13.18
C ASP A 142 0.78 6.65 -12.35
N PRO A 143 1.01 5.36 -11.98
CA PRO A 143 2.20 4.94 -11.25
C PRO A 143 3.53 5.22 -11.96
N LEU A 144 3.50 5.44 -13.28
CA LEU A 144 4.66 5.74 -14.10
C LEU A 144 4.88 7.25 -14.30
N GLU A 145 4.06 8.10 -13.68
CA GLU A 145 4.20 9.55 -13.75
C GLU A 145 5.62 9.98 -13.32
N GLY A 146 6.26 10.82 -14.14
CA GLY A 146 7.61 11.31 -13.89
C GLY A 146 8.74 10.30 -14.19
N ILE A 147 8.45 9.13 -14.77
CA ILE A 147 9.45 8.12 -15.13
C ILE A 147 9.50 7.95 -16.65
N THR A 148 10.54 8.47 -17.29
CA THR A 148 10.71 8.38 -18.76
C THR A 148 11.57 7.19 -19.20
N ASN A 149 12.48 6.72 -18.35
CA ASN A 149 13.37 5.62 -18.68
C ASN A 149 12.62 4.26 -18.59
N VAL A 150 12.57 3.53 -19.70
CA VAL A 150 11.84 2.24 -19.81
C VAL A 150 12.37 1.18 -18.83
N THR A 151 13.68 1.16 -18.56
CA THR A 151 14.26 0.22 -17.57
C THR A 151 13.82 0.58 -16.15
N GLN A 152 13.70 1.87 -15.83
CA GLN A 152 13.18 2.33 -14.54
C GLN A 152 11.67 2.10 -14.39
N GLN A 153 10.91 2.24 -15.47
CA GLN A 153 9.48 1.90 -15.47
C GLN A 153 9.24 0.44 -15.08
N LYS A 154 10.09 -0.49 -15.53
CA LYS A 154 10.04 -1.92 -15.14
C LYS A 154 10.35 -2.17 -13.66
N MET A 155 10.90 -1.19 -12.94
CA MET A 155 11.12 -1.29 -11.49
C MET A 155 9.89 -0.88 -10.67
N ILE A 156 8.86 -0.32 -11.31
CA ILE A 156 7.54 -0.15 -10.71
C ILE A 156 6.82 -1.50 -10.78
N LEU A 157 6.53 -2.09 -9.62
CA LEU A 157 5.90 -3.41 -9.53
C LEU A 157 4.39 -3.37 -9.76
N GLY A 158 3.80 -2.18 -9.67
CA GLY A 158 2.37 -1.94 -9.77
C GLY A 158 1.91 -1.00 -8.67
N GLY A 159 0.72 -1.29 -8.16
CA GLY A 159 0.01 -0.42 -7.26
C GLY A 159 -0.86 -1.14 -6.26
N GLU A 160 -1.07 -0.50 -5.11
CA GLU A 160 -2.02 -0.94 -4.10
C GLU A 160 -3.00 0.20 -3.82
N VAL A 161 -4.29 -0.12 -3.73
CA VAL A 161 -5.29 0.78 -3.17
C VAL A 161 -5.53 0.37 -1.73
N CYS A 162 -5.31 1.28 -0.79
CA CYS A 162 -5.44 1.00 0.63
C CYS A 162 -6.84 1.32 1.11
N MET A 163 -7.37 0.52 2.02
CA MET A 163 -8.59 0.82 2.76
C MET A 163 -8.25 0.63 4.24
N TRP A 164 -8.00 1.73 4.93
CA TRP A 164 -7.72 1.70 6.37
C TRP A 164 -9.01 1.54 7.17
N GLY A 165 -8.91 0.84 8.30
CA GLY A 165 -10.06 0.31 9.04
C GLY A 165 -10.63 1.22 10.12
N GLU A 166 -10.12 2.43 10.32
CA GLU A 166 -10.49 3.30 11.44
C GLU A 166 -11.98 3.62 11.49
N THR A 167 -12.60 3.72 10.32
CA THR A 167 -14.04 4.00 10.18
C THR A 167 -14.73 2.96 9.31
N ALA A 168 -14.15 1.77 9.10
CA ALA A 168 -14.69 0.75 8.22
C ALA A 168 -14.87 -0.57 8.94
N ASP A 169 -16.03 -1.20 8.74
CA ASP A 169 -16.30 -2.53 9.26
C ASP A 169 -17.16 -3.34 8.28
N THR A 170 -17.62 -4.52 8.71
CA THR A 170 -18.43 -5.41 7.88
C THR A 170 -19.72 -4.80 7.36
N SER A 171 -20.23 -3.73 7.97
CA SER A 171 -21.47 -3.06 7.56
C SER A 171 -21.29 -2.17 6.33
N ASP A 172 -20.06 -1.71 6.04
CA ASP A 172 -19.83 -0.69 5.02
C ASP A 172 -18.57 -0.88 4.15
N ILE A 173 -17.74 -1.88 4.44
CA ILE A 173 -16.45 -2.12 3.77
C ILE A 173 -16.59 -2.29 2.25
N GLN A 174 -17.66 -2.95 1.78
CA GLN A 174 -17.85 -3.19 0.34
C GLN A 174 -18.18 -1.89 -0.40
N GLN A 175 -19.02 -1.04 0.20
CA GLN A 175 -19.42 0.26 -0.33
C GLN A 175 -18.25 1.26 -0.31
N THR A 176 -17.29 1.09 0.60
CA THR A 176 -16.04 1.87 0.62
C THR A 176 -15.13 1.46 -0.53
N ILE A 177 -14.90 0.15 -0.68
CA ILE A 177 -13.92 -0.38 -1.64
C ILE A 177 -14.44 -0.21 -3.08
N TRP A 178 -15.68 -0.61 -3.32
CA TRP A 178 -16.25 -0.72 -4.66
C TRP A 178 -17.24 0.42 -4.95
N PRO A 179 -17.21 1.01 -6.16
CA PRO A 179 -16.46 0.58 -7.35
C PRO A 179 -15.07 1.24 -7.50
N ARG A 180 -14.62 2.11 -6.58
CA ARG A 180 -13.37 2.87 -6.74
C ARG A 180 -12.13 2.00 -6.93
N ALA A 181 -12.03 0.87 -6.23
CA ALA A 181 -10.94 -0.09 -6.45
C ALA A 181 -10.91 -0.65 -7.89
N ALA A 182 -12.07 -0.76 -8.56
CA ALA A 182 -12.13 -1.21 -9.96
C ALA A 182 -11.50 -0.18 -10.91
N ALA A 183 -11.60 1.11 -10.59
CA ALA A 183 -10.98 2.17 -11.37
C ALA A 183 -9.45 2.06 -11.35
N ALA A 184 -8.85 1.85 -10.17
CA ALA A 184 -7.42 1.58 -10.06
C ALA A 184 -7.02 0.25 -10.69
N ALA A 185 -7.87 -0.78 -10.61
CA ALA A 185 -7.61 -2.07 -11.24
C ALA A 185 -7.51 -1.95 -12.77
N GLU A 186 -8.40 -1.18 -13.42
CA GLU A 186 -8.32 -0.95 -14.87
C GLU A 186 -7.04 -0.20 -15.25
N ARG A 187 -6.60 0.78 -14.44
CA ARG A 187 -5.32 1.48 -14.60
C ARG A 187 -4.11 0.56 -14.51
N LEU A 188 -4.11 -0.39 -13.57
CA LEU A 188 -2.99 -1.31 -13.35
C LEU A 188 -2.97 -2.47 -14.34
N TRP A 189 -4.11 -2.82 -14.93
CA TRP A 189 -4.25 -3.94 -15.85
C TRP A 189 -4.11 -3.53 -17.32
N SER A 190 -4.69 -2.40 -17.70
CA SER A 190 -4.75 -1.95 -19.09
C SER A 190 -3.45 -1.27 -19.51
N THR A 191 -3.24 -1.15 -20.82
CA THR A 191 -2.11 -0.35 -21.31
C THR A 191 -2.27 1.11 -20.92
N ARG A 192 -1.14 1.81 -20.81
CA ARG A 192 -1.14 3.22 -20.44
C ARG A 192 -1.89 4.07 -21.47
N GLU A 193 -1.79 3.72 -22.75
CA GLU A 193 -2.45 4.42 -23.85
C GLU A 193 -3.98 4.30 -23.75
N ALA A 194 -4.49 3.10 -23.44
CA ALA A 194 -5.93 2.83 -23.31
C ALA A 194 -6.60 3.63 -22.17
N THR A 195 -5.81 4.11 -21.22
CA THR A 195 -6.29 4.75 -19.99
C THR A 195 -5.94 6.26 -19.93
N THR A 196 -5.26 6.81 -20.94
CA THR A 196 -4.73 8.20 -20.90
C THR A 196 -5.21 9.10 -22.06
N LEU A 197 -5.61 8.53 -23.20
CA LEU A 197 -5.80 9.30 -24.44
C LEU A 197 -7.18 9.95 -24.60
N GLU A 198 -8.18 9.55 -23.80
CA GLU A 198 -9.57 9.93 -24.04
C GLU A 198 -10.27 10.44 -22.78
N ASN A 199 -11.32 11.23 -23.00
CA ASN A 199 -12.17 11.73 -21.92
C ASN A 199 -12.80 10.56 -21.15
N ILE A 200 -12.39 10.40 -19.89
CA ILE A 200 -12.79 9.28 -19.03
C ILE A 200 -14.31 9.19 -18.82
N ASN A 201 -15.04 10.31 -18.91
CA ASN A 201 -16.49 10.31 -18.78
C ASN A 201 -17.19 9.71 -20.00
N LYS A 202 -16.53 9.69 -21.16
CA LYS A 202 -17.06 9.03 -22.38
C LYS A 202 -16.63 7.58 -22.49
N THR A 203 -15.47 7.24 -21.92
CA THR A 203 -14.88 5.90 -22.06
C THR A 203 -15.07 5.05 -20.81
N ALA A 204 -14.41 5.42 -19.71
CA ALA A 204 -14.36 4.63 -18.48
C ALA A 204 -15.69 4.65 -17.70
N LEU A 205 -16.37 5.80 -17.64
CA LEU A 205 -17.59 5.98 -16.85
C LEU A 205 -18.70 4.97 -17.23
N PRO A 206 -19.09 4.79 -18.51
CA PRO A 206 -20.07 3.77 -18.89
C PRO A 206 -19.65 2.34 -18.52
N ARG A 207 -18.37 2.00 -18.65
CA ARG A 207 -17.85 0.67 -18.27
C ARG A 207 -17.89 0.44 -16.76
N LEU A 208 -17.51 1.44 -15.97
CA LEU A 208 -17.54 1.38 -14.52
C LEU A 208 -18.99 1.32 -14.00
N HIS A 209 -19.94 2.03 -14.60
CA HIS A 209 -21.37 1.88 -14.28
C HIS A 209 -21.84 0.44 -14.53
N TYR A 210 -21.50 -0.12 -15.71
CA TYR A 210 -21.83 -1.51 -16.02
C TYR A 210 -21.19 -2.48 -15.03
N PHE A 211 -19.91 -2.30 -14.71
CA PHE A 211 -19.19 -3.17 -13.78
C PHE A 211 -19.73 -3.07 -12.36
N ARG A 212 -20.11 -1.86 -11.90
CA ARG A 212 -20.80 -1.65 -10.61
C ARG A 212 -22.11 -2.44 -10.56
N CYS A 213 -22.93 -2.37 -11.60
CA CYS A 213 -24.15 -3.17 -11.68
C CYS A 213 -23.85 -4.68 -11.62
N LEU A 214 -22.81 -5.13 -12.33
CA LEU A 214 -22.37 -6.52 -12.29
C LEU A 214 -21.93 -6.97 -10.90
N LEU A 215 -21.20 -6.13 -10.16
CA LEU A 215 -20.83 -6.37 -8.76
C LEU A 215 -22.07 -6.55 -7.89
N ASN A 216 -23.03 -5.63 -7.99
CA ASN A 216 -24.29 -5.71 -7.24
C ASN A 216 -25.08 -6.99 -7.56
N MET A 217 -25.19 -7.36 -8.85
CA MET A 217 -25.83 -8.61 -9.28
C MET A 217 -25.13 -9.87 -8.76
N ARG A 218 -23.85 -9.77 -8.42
CA ARG A 218 -23.03 -10.85 -7.85
C ARG A 218 -22.94 -10.80 -6.32
N GLY A 219 -23.73 -9.95 -5.66
CA GLY A 219 -23.78 -9.85 -4.20
C GLY A 219 -22.66 -9.01 -3.57
N VAL A 220 -21.91 -8.23 -4.37
CA VAL A 220 -20.95 -7.24 -3.86
C VAL A 220 -21.65 -5.89 -3.82
N GLN A 221 -21.82 -5.33 -2.62
CA GLN A 221 -22.57 -4.10 -2.37
C GLN A 221 -21.73 -2.87 -2.77
N ALA A 222 -21.67 -2.55 -4.07
CA ALA A 222 -20.90 -1.44 -4.59
C ALA A 222 -21.69 -0.11 -4.51
N ALA A 223 -21.05 0.92 -3.94
CA ALA A 223 -21.63 2.25 -3.79
C ALA A 223 -21.92 2.90 -5.16
N PRO A 224 -22.85 3.87 -5.23
CA PRO A 224 -23.02 4.73 -6.40
C PRO A 224 -21.70 5.31 -6.90
N LEU A 225 -21.50 5.29 -8.22
CA LEU A 225 -20.25 5.72 -8.84
C LEU A 225 -20.13 7.24 -8.88
N THR A 226 -21.26 7.94 -9.04
CA THR A 226 -21.29 9.39 -9.30
C THR A 226 -21.41 10.26 -8.05
N ASN A 227 -21.55 9.62 -6.88
CA ASN A 227 -21.59 10.33 -5.61
C ASN A 227 -20.27 11.07 -5.36
N PHE A 228 -20.36 12.31 -4.86
CA PHE A 228 -19.17 13.08 -4.47
C PHE A 228 -18.42 12.40 -3.30
N TYR A 229 -19.17 11.96 -2.28
CA TYR A 229 -18.62 11.18 -1.18
C TYR A 229 -18.91 9.69 -1.40
N ALA A 230 -17.87 8.87 -1.30
CA ALA A 230 -17.99 7.42 -1.27
C ALA A 230 -18.79 6.92 -0.06
N ARG A 231 -19.20 5.65 -0.08
CA ARG A 231 -19.99 5.01 0.99
C ARG A 231 -21.36 5.69 1.26
N ARG A 232 -21.86 6.53 0.35
CA ARG A 232 -23.19 7.15 0.49
C ARG A 232 -24.25 6.43 -0.33
N PRO A 233 -25.52 6.42 0.11
CA PRO A 233 -26.63 5.95 -0.72
C PRO A 233 -26.80 6.83 -1.97
N PRO A 234 -27.56 6.38 -2.98
CA PRO A 234 -27.90 7.21 -4.14
C PRO A 234 -28.54 8.54 -3.73
N THR A 235 -28.24 9.61 -4.45
CA THR A 235 -28.83 10.95 -4.22
C THR A 235 -30.25 11.10 -4.76
N GLY A 236 -30.72 10.15 -5.56
CA GLY A 236 -32.04 10.14 -6.17
C GLY A 236 -32.44 8.77 -6.72
N PRO A 237 -33.66 8.65 -7.27
CA PRO A 237 -34.10 7.43 -7.93
C PRO A 237 -33.27 7.16 -9.18
N GLY A 238 -33.17 5.90 -9.59
CA GLY A 238 -32.44 5.51 -10.80
C GLY A 238 -31.97 4.07 -10.75
N SER A 239 -31.45 3.59 -11.88
CA SER A 239 -30.79 2.29 -11.93
C SER A 239 -29.33 2.41 -11.49
N CYS A 240 -28.67 1.29 -11.21
CA CYS A 240 -27.23 1.29 -10.92
C CYS A 240 -26.37 1.77 -12.11
N TYR A 241 -26.92 1.81 -13.34
CA TYR A 241 -26.24 2.30 -14.53
C TYR A 241 -26.19 3.83 -14.61
N GLU A 242 -26.95 4.53 -13.75
CA GLU A 242 -27.07 5.99 -13.74
C GLU A 242 -26.64 6.61 -12.40
N GLN A 243 -26.32 5.75 -11.42
CA GLN A 243 -25.98 6.11 -10.04
C GLN A 243 -24.49 5.90 -9.75
#